data_AF-A0A4V1SBR7-F1
#
_entry.id   AF-A0A4V1SBR7-F1
#
_cell.length_a   1.000
_cell.length_b   1.000
_cell.length_c   1.000
_cell.angle_alpha   90.00
_cell.angle_beta   90.00
_cell.angle_gamma   90.00
#
_symmetry.space_group_name_H-M   'P 1'
#
loop_
_entity.id
_entity.type
_entity.pdbx_description
1 polymer ?
#
loop_
_entity_poly.entity_id
_entity_poly.type
_entity_poly.pdbx_seq_one_letter_code
_entity_poly.pdbx_strand_id
1 'polypeptide(L)'
;MKRIILSAVAVTLVIPPSAATLRAQVVISELHAAPSERLLRSDDRGRTVLGAGPVWYDLEFPAAGWASGPAPLGFGFTGLATDLTAGLSGITPSLYVRKTFTLSAGGAAAAALKLSVLYNDGFVAYLNGQEIARARLGPKGYFVAADHTAFSEATASSLAQNFTLTSLGGLLREGENLLAVQVHNHSKNAKGNLRFDAALELDPGTAGAAQPVVRGDTWSWRAGFGEPSGGVFEPNLPPVPNSQGEPGEVVPFPDFPPFADWIELHNSGASAVSLAGWTLTDDIAKPAQWSFPAHTVIPAGERLLVLCDGNHALPGLKYLHASFKLGRGGEEILLFDQSGALRDRLSYPQQDAFHSYGVSDSGERVYFSTPTPGAANAGPSFSLKVAAPALSPPGGFYTGAQTVTLSSATPGAKIL
;
A
#
# COMPACT_ATOMS: atom_id res chain seq x y z
N MET A 1 -62.72 42.49 8.63
CA MET A 1 -62.61 41.33 9.52
C MET A 1 -61.23 40.71 9.32
N LYS A 2 -60.37 40.90 10.33
CA LYS A 2 -59.03 40.33 10.63
C LYS A 2 -58.09 39.92 9.47
N ARG A 3 -57.18 40.84 9.11
CA ARG A 3 -55.82 40.54 8.63
C ARG A 3 -54.96 40.12 9.82
N ILE A 4 -54.30 38.97 9.75
CA ILE A 4 -53.30 38.54 10.75
C ILE A 4 -51.92 38.94 10.22
N ILE A 5 -51.26 39.82 10.97
CA ILE A 5 -49.86 40.21 10.78
C ILE A 5 -49.06 39.25 11.68
N LEU A 6 -48.20 38.40 11.10
CA LEU A 6 -47.16 37.71 11.87
C LEU A 6 -45.96 38.66 11.99
N SER A 7 -45.79 39.25 13.17
CA SER A 7 -44.55 39.93 13.54
C SER A 7 -43.47 38.88 13.81
N ALA A 8 -42.40 38.89 13.01
CA ALA A 8 -41.17 38.17 13.32
C ALA A 8 -40.49 38.84 14.51
N VAL A 9 -40.47 38.17 15.67
CA VAL A 9 -39.61 38.54 16.79
C VAL A 9 -38.23 37.98 16.49
N ALA A 10 -37.32 38.85 16.07
CA ALA A 10 -35.89 38.53 16.03
C ALA A 10 -35.38 38.46 17.48
N VAL A 11 -35.22 37.24 18.00
CA VAL A 11 -34.45 37.01 19.23
C VAL A 11 -32.98 37.05 18.81
N THR A 12 -32.35 38.21 18.95
CA THR A 12 -30.90 38.34 18.87
C THR A 12 -30.32 37.68 20.11
N LEU A 13 -29.97 36.39 20.02
CA LEU A 13 -29.16 35.74 21.04
C LEU A 13 -27.74 36.33 20.93
N VAL A 14 -27.42 37.28 21.79
CA VAL A 14 -26.05 37.73 22.02
C VAL A 14 -25.33 36.57 22.69
N ILE A 15 -24.66 35.73 21.90
CA ILE A 15 -23.72 34.74 22.39
C ILE A 15 -22.50 35.54 22.88
N PRO A 16 -22.14 35.52 24.18
CA PRO A 16 -20.85 36.08 24.61
C PRO A 16 -19.74 35.30 23.90
N PRO A 17 -18.53 35.87 23.68
CA PRO A 17 -17.40 35.09 23.20
C PRO A 17 -17.05 34.07 24.28
N SER A 18 -17.70 32.90 24.23
CA SER A 18 -17.45 31.81 25.15
C SER A 18 -16.08 31.25 24.80
N ALA A 19 -15.24 31.16 25.80
CA ALA A 19 -13.97 30.44 25.80
C ALA A 19 -14.03 29.24 24.86
N ALA A 20 -13.01 29.11 24.00
CA ALA A 20 -12.82 27.97 23.12
C ALA A 20 -13.13 26.69 23.89
N THR A 21 -14.29 26.10 23.62
CA THR A 21 -14.62 24.80 24.15
C THR A 21 -13.60 23.87 23.50
N LEU A 22 -12.74 23.25 24.30
CA LEU A 22 -11.88 22.15 23.88
C LEU A 22 -12.79 21.02 23.38
N ARG A 23 -13.25 21.12 22.12
CA ARG A 23 -14.07 20.08 21.49
C ARG A 23 -13.12 19.02 20.98
N ALA A 24 -13.00 17.95 21.76
CA ALA A 24 -12.73 16.63 21.23
C ALA A 24 -13.74 16.37 20.10
N GLN A 25 -13.26 16.30 18.86
CA GLN A 25 -14.07 16.00 17.69
C GLN A 25 -13.36 14.90 16.91
N VAL A 26 -13.97 13.71 16.90
CA VAL A 26 -13.52 12.59 16.09
C VAL A 26 -14.44 12.51 14.87
N VAL A 27 -13.85 12.60 13.69
CA VAL A 27 -14.55 12.51 12.41
C VAL A 27 -13.95 11.40 11.56
N ILE A 28 -14.75 10.89 10.63
CA ILE A 28 -14.26 10.03 9.55
C ILE A 28 -13.56 10.94 8.53
N SER A 29 -12.23 10.81 8.42
CA SER A 29 -11.39 11.65 7.57
C SER A 29 -11.28 11.11 6.14
N GLU A 30 -11.14 9.80 5.98
CA GLU A 30 -10.85 9.15 4.70
C GLU A 30 -11.27 7.67 4.73
N LEU A 31 -11.68 7.12 3.57
CA LEU A 31 -11.90 5.68 3.36
C LEU A 31 -11.48 5.22 1.97
N HIS A 32 -11.27 3.92 1.82
CA HIS A 32 -11.04 3.25 0.55
C HIS A 32 -11.82 1.93 0.50
N ALA A 33 -12.64 1.73 -0.54
CA ALA A 33 -13.41 0.49 -0.75
C ALA A 33 -13.27 -0.02 -2.19
N ALA A 34 -12.31 -0.92 -2.45
CA ALA A 34 -12.13 -1.51 -3.78
C ALA A 34 -11.48 -2.90 -3.67
N PRO A 35 -12.13 -3.97 -4.18
CA PRO A 35 -11.55 -5.30 -4.14
C PRO A 35 -10.30 -5.36 -5.03
N SER A 36 -9.24 -5.98 -4.52
CA SER A 36 -7.98 -6.17 -5.23
C SER A 36 -7.58 -7.63 -5.20
N GLU A 37 -7.72 -8.33 -6.32
CA GLU A 37 -6.84 -9.49 -6.50
C GLU A 37 -5.47 -9.00 -6.97
N ARG A 38 -5.36 -8.17 -8.03
CA ARG A 38 -4.09 -7.49 -8.42
C ARG A 38 -4.35 -6.18 -9.17
N LEU A 39 -4.68 -5.10 -8.46
CA LEU A 39 -4.90 -3.75 -8.98
C LEU A 39 -3.64 -3.14 -9.62
N LEU A 40 -3.22 -3.65 -10.78
CA LEU A 40 -2.08 -3.14 -11.52
C LEU A 40 -2.46 -1.87 -12.28
N ARG A 41 -1.56 -0.88 -12.26
CA ARG A 41 -1.63 0.32 -13.10
C ARG A 41 -0.27 0.64 -13.68
N SER A 42 -0.25 1.43 -14.74
CA SER A 42 0.96 2.13 -15.16
C SER A 42 1.13 3.41 -14.34
N ASP A 43 2.34 3.68 -13.85
CA ASP A 43 2.66 4.99 -13.32
C ASP A 43 3.16 5.96 -14.40
N ASP A 44 3.51 7.18 -13.97
CA ASP A 44 4.04 8.25 -14.82
C ASP A 44 5.36 7.89 -15.52
N ARG A 45 6.10 6.91 -15.00
CA ARG A 45 7.33 6.36 -15.58
C ARG A 45 7.07 5.15 -16.48
N GLY A 46 5.81 4.78 -16.70
CA GLY A 46 5.40 3.63 -17.50
C GLY A 46 5.67 2.28 -16.82
N ARG A 47 5.92 2.26 -15.51
CA ARG A 47 6.14 1.03 -14.73
C ARG A 47 4.80 0.41 -14.37
N THR A 48 4.73 -0.92 -14.42
CA THR A 48 3.59 -1.67 -13.85
C THR A 48 3.73 -1.71 -12.34
N VAL A 49 2.84 -1.02 -11.63
CA VAL A 49 2.85 -0.88 -10.17
C VAL A 49 1.52 -1.34 -9.58
N LEU A 50 1.54 -1.76 -8.33
CA LEU A 50 0.35 -2.22 -7.62
C LEU A 50 -0.25 -1.06 -6.81
N GLY A 51 -1.57 -0.90 -6.92
CA GLY A 51 -2.34 -0.05 -6.01
C GLY A 51 -2.03 1.44 -6.10
N ALA A 52 -2.53 2.18 -5.12
CA ALA A 52 -2.24 3.60 -4.96
C ALA A 52 -1.29 3.83 -3.77
N GLY A 53 -0.36 4.75 -3.94
CA GLY A 53 0.70 5.03 -2.97
C GLY A 53 2.12 4.70 -3.48
N PRO A 54 3.15 4.99 -2.65
CA PRO A 54 4.54 4.74 -3.00
C PRO A 54 4.81 3.25 -3.24
N VAL A 55 5.65 2.96 -4.23
CA VAL A 55 6.03 1.58 -4.57
C VAL A 55 7.19 1.13 -3.70
N TRP A 56 7.22 -0.12 -3.26
CA TRP A 56 8.20 -0.58 -2.25
C TRP A 56 9.68 -0.44 -2.66
N TYR A 57 9.94 -0.37 -3.96
CA TYR A 57 11.27 -0.15 -4.54
C TYR A 57 11.59 1.32 -4.86
N ASP A 58 10.76 2.26 -4.42
CA ASP A 58 11.01 3.70 -4.43
C ASP A 58 11.53 4.17 -3.05
N LEU A 59 12.26 5.29 -2.99
CA LEU A 59 12.84 5.83 -1.75
C LEU A 59 11.75 6.26 -0.77
N GLU A 60 10.68 6.83 -1.30
CA GLU A 60 9.56 7.41 -0.58
C GLU A 60 8.69 6.35 0.13
N PHE A 61 8.91 5.06 -0.13
CA PHE A 61 8.15 4.00 0.50
C PHE A 61 8.47 3.83 2.00
N PRO A 62 7.46 3.89 2.89
CA PRO A 62 7.64 3.76 4.32
C PRO A 62 7.84 2.29 4.71
N ALA A 63 9.09 1.82 4.72
CA ALA A 63 9.44 0.47 5.19
C ALA A 63 9.60 0.37 6.72
N ALA A 64 8.91 1.22 7.49
CA ALA A 64 8.88 1.09 8.93
C ALA A 64 8.28 -0.29 9.30
N GLY A 65 9.01 -1.07 10.12
CA GLY A 65 8.62 -2.42 10.52
C GLY A 65 9.21 -3.54 9.67
N TRP A 66 10.00 -3.24 8.63
CA TRP A 66 10.83 -4.27 7.99
C TRP A 66 11.94 -4.70 8.94
N ALA A 67 12.23 -6.00 8.96
CA ALA A 67 13.34 -6.54 9.74
C ALA A 67 14.68 -6.13 9.09
N SER A 68 15.79 -6.38 9.79
CA SER A 68 17.14 -6.06 9.31
C SER A 68 18.10 -7.20 9.62
N GLY A 69 19.04 -7.46 8.73
CA GLY A 69 20.02 -8.53 8.92
C GLY A 69 21.14 -8.52 7.88
N PRO A 70 22.35 -9.00 8.22
CA PRO A 70 23.46 -9.15 7.27
C PRO A 70 23.17 -10.21 6.21
N ALA A 71 23.59 -9.94 4.98
CA ALA A 71 23.64 -10.95 3.93
C ALA A 71 24.81 -11.94 4.16
N PRO A 72 24.77 -13.17 3.63
CA PRO A 72 23.67 -13.75 2.85
C PRO A 72 22.42 -14.02 3.68
N LEU A 73 21.27 -13.61 3.15
CA LEU A 73 19.93 -13.87 3.73
C LEU A 73 19.30 -15.08 3.02
N GLY A 74 18.53 -15.90 3.73
CA GLY A 74 17.75 -16.97 3.10
C GLY A 74 17.51 -18.19 3.98
N PHE A 75 17.34 -19.36 3.37
CA PHE A 75 17.19 -20.66 4.05
C PHE A 75 17.67 -21.80 3.16
N GLY A 76 17.97 -22.96 3.75
CA GLY A 76 18.39 -24.16 3.00
C GLY A 76 19.83 -24.10 2.46
N PHE A 77 20.66 -23.19 2.98
CA PHE A 77 22.07 -23.05 2.66
C PHE A 77 22.93 -22.96 3.93
N THR A 78 24.16 -23.47 3.88
CA THR A 78 25.15 -23.20 4.92
C THR A 78 25.76 -21.80 4.75
N GLY A 79 26.21 -21.19 5.86
CA GLY A 79 26.89 -19.89 5.83
C GLY A 79 25.98 -18.68 5.60
N LEU A 80 24.67 -18.82 5.85
CA LEU A 80 23.74 -17.68 5.89
C LEU A 80 24.03 -16.84 7.14
N ALA A 81 24.15 -15.53 6.96
CA ALA A 81 24.33 -14.60 8.07
C ALA A 81 22.98 -14.20 8.69
N THR A 82 21.90 -14.22 7.90
CA THR A 82 20.53 -14.12 8.39
C THR A 82 19.73 -15.35 7.94
N ASP A 83 19.41 -16.23 8.89
CA ASP A 83 18.57 -17.41 8.64
C ASP A 83 17.09 -17.02 8.71
N LEU A 84 16.38 -17.26 7.61
CA LEU A 84 14.98 -16.92 7.39
C LEU A 84 14.08 -18.16 7.29
N THR A 85 14.56 -19.33 7.73
CA THR A 85 13.82 -20.60 7.64
C THR A 85 12.43 -20.48 8.25
N ALA A 86 12.30 -19.88 9.43
CA ALA A 86 11.03 -19.74 10.14
C ALA A 86 9.99 -18.83 9.45
N GLY A 87 10.42 -17.94 8.55
CA GLY A 87 9.54 -16.98 7.87
C GLY A 87 9.31 -17.24 6.39
N LEU A 88 10.12 -18.12 5.76
CA LEU A 88 10.07 -18.36 4.31
C LEU A 88 9.83 -19.84 3.96
N SER A 89 10.50 -20.79 4.64
CA SER A 89 10.51 -22.19 4.21
C SER A 89 9.13 -22.83 4.35
N GLY A 90 8.52 -23.24 3.24
CA GLY A 90 7.18 -23.82 3.24
C GLY A 90 6.05 -22.83 3.53
N ILE A 91 6.33 -21.51 3.51
CA ILE A 91 5.36 -20.46 3.84
C ILE A 91 5.15 -19.50 2.67
N THR A 92 6.22 -18.90 2.14
CA THR A 92 6.14 -17.96 1.01
C THR A 92 7.35 -18.11 0.09
N PRO A 93 7.17 -18.05 -1.23
CA PRO A 93 8.28 -18.19 -2.16
C PRO A 93 9.16 -16.94 -2.25
N SER A 94 8.76 -15.80 -1.69
CA SER A 94 9.43 -14.53 -1.96
C SER A 94 10.00 -13.80 -0.75
N LEU A 95 11.09 -13.10 -1.00
CA LEU A 95 11.78 -12.21 -0.07
C LEU A 95 11.97 -10.85 -0.73
N TYR A 96 11.57 -9.79 -0.04
CA TYR A 96 11.83 -8.41 -0.42
C TYR A 96 12.99 -7.86 0.40
N VAL A 97 13.96 -7.21 -0.24
CA VAL A 97 15.09 -6.56 0.44
C VAL A 97 15.34 -5.16 -0.10
N ARG A 98 15.81 -4.27 0.78
CA ARG A 98 16.13 -2.87 0.50
C ARG A 98 17.46 -2.48 1.15
N LYS A 99 18.27 -1.71 0.43
CA LYS A 99 19.52 -1.11 0.91
C LYS A 99 19.61 0.32 0.40
N THR A 100 19.61 1.27 1.32
CA THR A 100 19.96 2.66 1.00
C THR A 100 21.46 2.85 1.06
N PHE A 101 21.96 3.78 0.25
CA PHE A 101 23.36 4.20 0.23
C PHE A 101 23.46 5.65 -0.25
N THR A 102 24.55 6.32 0.09
CA THR A 102 24.77 7.73 -0.25
C THR A 102 25.88 7.88 -1.27
N LEU A 103 25.67 8.72 -2.28
CA LEU A 103 26.66 9.06 -3.30
C LEU A 103 27.05 10.53 -3.23
N SER A 104 28.31 10.83 -3.51
CA SER A 104 28.76 12.18 -3.86
C SER A 104 28.32 12.55 -5.28
N ALA A 105 28.43 13.84 -5.66
CA ALA A 105 28.22 14.29 -7.03
C ALA A 105 29.01 13.46 -8.07
N GLY A 106 30.26 13.10 -7.74
CA GLY A 106 31.09 12.26 -8.62
C GLY A 106 30.56 10.84 -8.77
N GLY A 107 30.10 10.21 -7.69
CA GLY A 107 29.48 8.88 -7.75
C GLY A 107 28.14 8.89 -8.50
N ALA A 108 27.35 9.96 -8.35
CA ALA A 108 26.11 10.14 -9.09
C ALA A 108 26.32 10.31 -10.61
N ALA A 109 27.51 10.77 -11.01
CA ALA A 109 27.90 10.96 -12.40
C ALA A 109 28.57 9.73 -13.04
N ALA A 110 28.55 8.57 -12.39
CA ALA A 110 29.12 7.34 -12.93
C ALA A 110 28.54 7.01 -14.33
N ALA A 111 29.38 6.51 -15.22
CA ALA A 111 29.00 6.18 -16.59
C ALA A 111 28.49 4.74 -16.72
N ALA A 112 28.95 3.85 -15.83
CA ALA A 112 28.55 2.46 -15.80
C ALA A 112 28.33 1.95 -14.38
N LEU A 113 27.54 0.89 -14.25
CA LEU A 113 27.39 0.13 -13.02
C LEU A 113 27.50 -1.36 -13.29
N LYS A 114 28.00 -2.10 -12.30
CA LYS A 114 27.92 -3.57 -12.26
C LYS A 114 27.18 -3.99 -10.98
N LEU A 115 26.04 -4.63 -11.16
CA LEU A 115 25.33 -5.33 -10.11
C LEU A 115 25.78 -6.79 -10.10
N SER A 116 26.31 -7.25 -8.96
CA SER A 116 26.65 -8.65 -8.73
C SER A 116 25.64 -9.24 -7.75
N VAL A 117 24.88 -10.26 -8.16
CA VAL A 117 23.85 -10.89 -7.31
C VAL A 117 24.18 -12.36 -7.10
N LEU A 118 24.30 -12.76 -5.83
CA LEU A 118 24.24 -14.16 -5.43
C LEU A 118 22.80 -14.50 -5.07
N TYR A 119 22.18 -15.31 -5.92
CA TYR A 119 20.81 -15.78 -5.73
C TYR A 119 20.72 -17.28 -6.03
N ASN A 120 19.57 -17.89 -5.72
CA ASN A 120 19.28 -19.24 -6.21
C ASN A 120 18.34 -19.19 -7.42
N ASP A 121 17.02 -19.23 -7.21
CA ASP A 121 16.11 -19.46 -8.35
C ASP A 121 15.78 -18.21 -9.15
N GLY A 122 15.28 -17.14 -8.55
CA GLY A 122 14.89 -15.96 -9.31
C GLY A 122 15.07 -14.66 -8.55
N PHE A 123 15.30 -13.58 -9.27
CA PHE A 123 15.27 -12.24 -8.70
C PHE A 123 14.91 -11.17 -9.72
N VAL A 124 14.44 -10.04 -9.23
CA VAL A 124 14.34 -8.77 -9.95
C VAL A 124 14.89 -7.65 -9.07
N ALA A 125 15.76 -6.81 -9.62
CA ALA A 125 16.45 -5.73 -8.92
C ALA A 125 16.10 -4.37 -9.51
N TYR A 126 15.90 -3.41 -8.62
CA TYR A 126 15.52 -2.04 -8.90
C TYR A 126 16.52 -1.07 -8.27
N LEU A 127 16.85 -0.01 -9.00
CA LEU A 127 17.66 1.10 -8.52
C LEU A 127 16.86 2.39 -8.67
N ASN A 128 16.61 3.07 -7.55
CA ASN A 128 15.79 4.28 -7.49
C ASN A 128 14.45 4.14 -8.25
N GLY A 129 13.84 2.97 -8.11
CA GLY A 129 12.55 2.65 -8.71
C GLY A 129 12.59 2.02 -10.10
N GLN A 130 13.74 1.98 -10.77
CA GLN A 130 13.82 1.45 -12.12
C GLN A 130 14.44 0.06 -12.13
N GLU A 131 13.81 -0.88 -12.86
CA GLU A 131 14.34 -2.23 -13.04
C GLU A 131 15.69 -2.18 -13.77
N ILE A 132 16.74 -2.70 -13.13
CA ILE A 132 18.11 -2.74 -13.66
C ILE A 132 18.57 -4.14 -14.03
N ALA A 133 18.02 -5.18 -13.39
CA ALA A 133 18.38 -6.57 -13.67
C ALA A 133 17.28 -7.52 -13.23
N ARG A 134 17.19 -8.68 -13.89
CA ARG A 134 16.36 -9.81 -13.45
C ARG A 134 16.93 -11.13 -13.94
N ALA A 135 16.56 -12.20 -13.27
CA ALA A 135 16.76 -13.56 -13.73
C ALA A 135 15.54 -14.42 -13.36
N ARG A 136 15.07 -15.21 -14.33
CA ARG A 136 14.06 -16.29 -14.13
C ARG A 136 12.72 -15.84 -13.53
N LEU A 137 12.36 -14.57 -13.72
CA LEU A 137 11.06 -13.98 -13.31
C LEU A 137 10.28 -13.34 -14.47
N GLY A 138 10.48 -13.84 -15.69
CA GLY A 138 9.77 -13.40 -16.90
C GLY A 138 10.46 -12.23 -17.60
N PRO A 139 9.86 -11.66 -18.67
CA PRO A 139 10.46 -10.59 -19.45
C PRO A 139 10.53 -9.27 -18.66
N LYS A 140 11.42 -8.35 -19.08
CA LYS A 140 11.55 -7.01 -18.47
C LYS A 140 10.19 -6.31 -18.36
N GLY A 141 9.90 -5.71 -17.20
CA GLY A 141 8.64 -5.01 -16.96
C GLY A 141 7.44 -5.91 -16.61
N TYR A 142 7.61 -7.24 -16.64
CA TYR A 142 6.61 -8.16 -16.09
C TYR A 142 6.50 -7.98 -14.57
N PHE A 143 5.28 -7.73 -14.09
CA PHE A 143 4.99 -7.58 -12.66
C PHE A 143 5.16 -8.92 -11.94
N VAL A 144 5.91 -8.91 -10.83
CA VAL A 144 6.18 -10.10 -10.04
C VAL A 144 5.40 -10.02 -8.72
N ALA A 145 4.34 -10.82 -8.60
CA ALA A 145 3.53 -10.90 -7.37
C ALA A 145 4.26 -11.62 -6.24
N ALA A 146 3.86 -11.37 -4.98
CA ALA A 146 4.53 -11.93 -3.81
C ALA A 146 4.48 -13.47 -3.75
N ASP A 147 3.39 -14.05 -4.23
CA ASP A 147 3.14 -15.49 -4.24
C ASP A 147 3.63 -16.18 -5.52
N HIS A 148 4.24 -15.44 -6.45
CA HIS A 148 4.78 -16.00 -7.68
C HIS A 148 6.00 -16.87 -7.36
N THR A 149 6.22 -17.96 -8.08
CA THR A 149 7.48 -18.71 -8.00
C THR A 149 8.41 -18.29 -9.12
N ALA A 150 9.71 -18.52 -8.98
CA ALA A 150 10.62 -18.43 -10.12
C ALA A 150 10.16 -19.39 -11.22
N PHE A 151 10.38 -19.04 -12.49
CA PHE A 151 9.96 -19.87 -13.63
C PHE A 151 10.82 -21.13 -13.83
N SER A 152 12.01 -21.16 -13.22
CA SER A 152 12.89 -22.34 -13.26
C SER A 152 13.83 -22.39 -12.06
N GLU A 153 14.09 -23.60 -11.56
CA GLU A 153 15.04 -23.88 -10.50
C GLU A 153 16.49 -23.66 -10.95
N ALA A 154 17.31 -23.02 -10.12
CA ALA A 154 18.73 -22.86 -10.40
C ALA A 154 19.56 -23.96 -9.74
N THR A 155 20.62 -24.37 -10.42
CA THR A 155 21.67 -25.15 -9.77
C THR A 155 22.35 -24.26 -8.75
N ALA A 156 22.30 -24.67 -7.47
CA ALA A 156 22.94 -23.99 -6.37
C ALA A 156 24.40 -23.65 -6.71
N SER A 157 24.72 -22.35 -6.77
CA SER A 157 26.05 -21.83 -7.12
C SER A 157 26.50 -20.83 -6.06
N SER A 158 27.76 -20.88 -5.64
CA SER A 158 28.37 -19.85 -4.78
C SER A 158 28.80 -18.60 -5.56
N LEU A 159 28.75 -18.65 -6.89
CA LEU A 159 29.16 -17.54 -7.75
C LEU A 159 28.01 -16.55 -7.95
N ALA A 160 28.32 -15.26 -7.83
CA ALA A 160 27.40 -14.19 -8.19
C ALA A 160 27.30 -14.05 -9.71
N GLN A 161 26.10 -13.75 -10.21
CA GLN A 161 25.90 -13.33 -11.58
C GLN A 161 26.10 -11.82 -11.69
N ASN A 162 26.82 -11.38 -12.73
CA ASN A 162 27.12 -9.97 -12.98
C ASN A 162 26.21 -9.40 -14.07
N PHE A 163 25.69 -8.20 -13.82
CA PHE A 163 24.86 -7.43 -14.74
C PHE A 163 25.49 -6.04 -14.88
N THR A 164 25.89 -5.67 -16.09
CA THR A 164 26.52 -4.36 -16.36
C THR A 164 25.57 -3.47 -17.13
N LEU A 165 25.40 -2.23 -16.68
CA LEU A 165 24.69 -1.19 -17.43
C LEU A 165 25.68 -0.07 -17.75
N THR A 166 25.71 0.37 -19.00
CA THR A 166 26.60 1.44 -19.50
C THR A 166 25.83 2.70 -19.93
N SER A 167 24.51 2.70 -19.75
CA SER A 167 23.64 3.83 -20.02
C SER A 167 22.72 4.03 -18.82
N LEU A 168 23.13 4.90 -17.90
CA LEU A 168 22.45 5.05 -16.62
C LEU A 168 21.27 6.03 -16.67
N GLY A 169 21.23 6.98 -17.61
CA GLY A 169 20.04 7.82 -17.84
C GLY A 169 19.48 8.53 -16.59
N GLY A 170 20.33 8.94 -15.64
CA GLY A 170 19.90 9.58 -14.39
C GLY A 170 19.42 8.60 -13.30
N LEU A 171 19.72 7.30 -13.44
CA LEU A 171 19.44 6.27 -12.44
C LEU A 171 20.03 6.61 -11.06
N LEU A 172 21.20 7.24 -11.02
CA LEU A 172 21.91 7.61 -9.80
C LEU A 172 21.66 9.08 -9.47
N ARG A 173 21.61 9.37 -8.17
CA ARG A 173 21.38 10.72 -7.63
C ARG A 173 22.50 11.07 -6.67
N GLU A 174 22.88 12.34 -6.61
CA GLU A 174 23.69 12.82 -5.49
C GLU A 174 22.86 12.73 -4.20
N GLY A 175 23.49 12.28 -3.10
CA GLY A 175 22.79 11.99 -1.87
C GLY A 175 22.25 10.55 -1.83
N GLU A 176 21.06 10.37 -1.26
CA GLU A 176 20.50 9.06 -0.97
C GLU A 176 19.98 8.34 -2.23
N ASN A 177 20.29 7.05 -2.33
CA ASN A 177 19.87 6.13 -3.38
C ASN A 177 19.37 4.83 -2.74
N LEU A 178 18.55 4.08 -3.47
CA LEU A 178 17.98 2.80 -3.03
C LEU A 178 18.25 1.70 -4.05
N LEU A 179 18.87 0.62 -3.59
CA LEU A 179 18.86 -0.68 -4.27
C LEU A 179 17.83 -1.58 -3.59
N ALA A 180 16.86 -2.06 -4.35
CA ALA A 180 15.79 -2.93 -3.89
C ALA A 180 15.79 -4.22 -4.73
N VAL A 181 15.61 -5.38 -4.08
CA VAL A 181 15.60 -6.67 -4.78
C VAL A 181 14.45 -7.53 -4.25
N GLN A 182 13.74 -8.16 -5.18
CA GLN A 182 12.72 -9.16 -4.89
C GLN A 182 13.26 -10.50 -5.36
N VAL A 183 13.36 -11.46 -4.45
CA VAL A 183 13.99 -12.76 -4.65
C VAL A 183 12.93 -13.83 -4.50
N HIS A 184 12.92 -14.80 -5.40
CA HIS A 184 11.91 -15.84 -5.47
C HIS A 184 12.56 -17.21 -5.49
N ASN A 185 11.94 -18.13 -4.77
CA ASN A 185 12.15 -19.56 -4.86
C ASN A 185 11.28 -20.13 -6.00
N HIS A 186 11.74 -21.19 -6.65
CA HIS A 186 10.96 -21.95 -7.62
C HIS A 186 9.89 -22.83 -6.93
N SER A 187 10.11 -23.21 -5.67
CA SER A 187 9.19 -24.01 -4.88
C SER A 187 8.53 -23.23 -3.74
N LYS A 188 7.25 -23.49 -3.48
CA LYS A 188 6.52 -23.01 -2.29
C LYS A 188 6.65 -23.96 -1.08
N ASN A 189 7.10 -25.20 -1.30
CA ASN A 189 7.17 -26.21 -0.24
C ASN A 189 8.46 -26.10 0.60
N ALA A 190 8.48 -26.77 1.75
CA ALA A 190 9.61 -26.78 2.68
C ALA A 190 10.90 -27.44 2.13
N LYS A 191 10.88 -28.00 0.92
CA LYS A 191 12.06 -28.62 0.27
C LYS A 191 12.84 -27.64 -0.61
N GLY A 192 12.33 -26.43 -0.82
CA GLY A 192 13.05 -25.40 -1.57
C GLY A 192 14.22 -24.80 -0.77
N ASN A 193 14.91 -23.86 -1.39
CA ASN A 193 16.00 -23.11 -0.77
C ASN A 193 16.10 -21.73 -1.42
N LEU A 194 16.42 -20.72 -0.61
CA LEU A 194 16.52 -19.34 -1.07
C LEU A 194 17.80 -18.74 -0.51
N ARG A 195 18.52 -17.98 -1.33
CA ARG A 195 19.66 -17.19 -0.88
C ARG A 195 19.68 -15.87 -1.61
N PHE A 196 20.10 -14.83 -0.91
CA PHE A 196 20.34 -13.51 -1.45
C PHE A 196 21.56 -12.86 -0.82
N ASP A 197 22.41 -12.29 -1.66
CA ASP A 197 23.43 -11.32 -1.31
C ASP A 197 23.80 -10.52 -2.58
N ALA A 198 24.23 -9.27 -2.45
CA ALA A 198 24.51 -8.43 -3.61
C ALA A 198 25.63 -7.42 -3.37
N ALA A 199 26.25 -6.98 -4.45
CA ALA A 199 27.19 -5.85 -4.48
C ALA A 199 26.91 -4.96 -5.69
N LEU A 200 27.18 -3.67 -5.54
CA LEU A 200 27.00 -2.66 -6.58
C LEU A 200 28.30 -1.88 -6.74
N GLU A 201 28.90 -1.96 -7.93
CA GLU A 201 30.12 -1.27 -8.31
C GLU A 201 29.82 -0.16 -9.32
N LEU A 202 30.39 1.02 -9.11
CA LEU A 202 30.34 2.15 -10.04
C LEU A 202 31.61 2.19 -10.90
N ASP A 203 31.44 2.41 -12.20
CA ASP A 203 32.51 2.44 -13.20
C ASP A 203 33.50 1.25 -13.07
N PRO A 204 32.99 0.02 -13.21
CA PRO A 204 33.78 -1.18 -12.96
C PRO A 204 35.01 -1.26 -13.85
N GLY A 205 36.14 -1.68 -13.25
CA GLY A 205 37.43 -1.79 -13.94
C GLY A 205 38.25 -0.49 -13.97
N THR A 206 37.75 0.60 -13.36
CA THR A 206 38.54 1.80 -13.08
C THR A 206 39.28 1.68 -11.75
N ALA A 207 40.45 2.32 -11.65
CA ALA A 207 41.20 2.35 -10.39
C ALA A 207 40.43 3.17 -9.34
N GLY A 208 40.08 2.55 -8.21
CA GLY A 208 39.30 3.19 -7.16
C GLY A 208 37.79 3.18 -7.39
N ALA A 209 37.27 2.31 -8.26
CA ALA A 209 35.84 2.10 -8.49
C ALA A 209 35.06 2.01 -7.16
N ALA A 210 34.08 2.90 -6.98
CA ALA A 210 33.29 2.97 -5.75
C ALA A 210 32.36 1.76 -5.64
N GLN A 211 32.22 1.23 -4.43
CA GLN A 211 31.35 0.09 -4.10
C GLN A 211 30.33 0.51 -3.04
N PRO A 212 29.28 1.27 -3.41
CA PRO A 212 28.26 1.72 -2.46
C PRO A 212 27.51 0.59 -1.76
N VAL A 213 27.49 -0.61 -2.34
CA VAL A 213 26.92 -1.81 -1.71
C VAL A 213 27.92 -2.95 -1.86
N VAL A 214 28.25 -3.63 -0.77
CA VAL A 214 29.22 -4.73 -0.75
C VAL A 214 28.58 -6.03 -0.24
N ARG A 215 29.16 -7.16 -0.65
CA ARG A 215 28.73 -8.48 -0.19
C ARG A 215 28.81 -8.57 1.34
N GLY A 216 27.78 -9.11 1.96
CA GLY A 216 27.70 -9.21 3.43
C GLY A 216 27.14 -7.97 4.12
N ASP A 217 26.76 -6.93 3.36
CA ASP A 217 26.07 -5.76 3.91
C ASP A 217 24.80 -6.15 4.68
N THR A 218 24.41 -5.30 5.63
CA THR A 218 23.10 -5.38 6.28
C THR A 218 22.01 -4.82 5.38
N TRP A 219 20.93 -5.59 5.20
CA TRP A 219 19.76 -5.25 4.40
C TRP A 219 18.52 -5.14 5.28
N SER A 220 17.64 -4.19 4.95
CA SER A 220 16.27 -4.22 5.43
C SER A 220 15.50 -5.25 4.59
N TRP A 221 14.71 -6.11 5.23
CA TRP A 221 14.05 -7.22 4.57
C TRP A 221 12.65 -7.51 5.10
N ARG A 222 11.84 -8.14 4.24
CA ARG A 222 10.48 -8.60 4.56
C ARG A 222 10.13 -9.87 3.78
N ALA A 223 9.56 -10.85 4.46
CA ALA A 223 8.99 -12.04 3.84
C ALA A 223 7.73 -11.70 3.02
N GLY A 224 7.55 -12.34 1.87
CA GLY A 224 6.47 -12.05 0.95
C GLY A 224 5.13 -12.71 1.29
N PHE A 225 4.60 -12.47 2.48
CA PHE A 225 3.24 -12.89 2.85
C PHE A 225 2.14 -12.16 2.05
N GLY A 226 2.51 -11.07 1.39
CA GLY A 226 1.68 -10.26 0.50
C GLY A 226 2.55 -9.17 -0.12
N GLU A 227 1.99 -8.40 -1.04
CA GLU A 227 2.72 -7.31 -1.67
C GLU A 227 3.02 -6.17 -0.67
N PRO A 228 4.26 -5.63 -0.62
CA PRO A 228 4.58 -4.63 0.38
C PRO A 228 3.96 -3.25 0.12
N SER A 229 3.57 -2.97 -1.12
CA SER A 229 3.02 -1.69 -1.57
C SER A 229 1.72 -1.90 -2.32
N GLY A 230 0.83 -0.89 -2.31
CA GLY A 230 -0.40 -0.87 -3.10
C GLY A 230 -1.69 -0.72 -2.29
N GLY A 231 -1.59 -0.70 -0.97
CA GLY A 231 -2.72 -0.48 -0.08
C GLY A 231 -2.34 -0.75 1.35
N VAL A 232 -3.34 -0.79 2.23
CA VAL A 232 -3.16 -1.08 3.64
C VAL A 232 -3.40 -2.57 3.85
N PHE A 233 -2.48 -3.23 4.56
CA PHE A 233 -2.60 -4.63 4.97
C PHE A 233 -2.14 -4.75 6.42
N GLU A 234 -2.54 -5.82 7.10
CA GLU A 234 -2.09 -6.11 8.46
C GLU A 234 -0.71 -6.81 8.46
N PRO A 235 0.36 -6.16 8.96
CA PRO A 235 1.70 -6.74 8.94
C PRO A 235 1.95 -7.86 9.94
N ASN A 236 1.16 -7.95 11.01
CA ASN A 236 1.37 -8.90 12.10
C ASN A 236 0.41 -10.10 12.03
N LEU A 237 -0.09 -10.44 10.84
CA LEU A 237 -0.92 -11.63 10.67
C LEU A 237 -0.13 -12.89 11.07
N PRO A 238 -0.64 -13.70 12.02
CA PRO A 238 0.01 -14.95 12.34
C PRO A 238 -0.10 -15.90 11.14
N PRO A 239 0.93 -16.73 10.89
CA PRO A 239 0.82 -17.81 9.91
C PRO A 239 -0.29 -18.78 10.31
N VAL A 240 -1.12 -19.24 9.38
CA VAL A 240 -2.15 -20.27 9.69
C VAL A 240 -1.76 -21.66 9.23
N PRO A 241 -2.04 -22.69 10.06
CA PRO A 241 -1.99 -24.06 9.60
C PRO A 241 -2.92 -24.25 8.40
N ASN A 242 -2.44 -24.89 7.34
CA ASN A 242 -3.23 -25.24 6.18
C ASN A 242 -4.48 -26.05 6.61
N SER A 243 -5.69 -25.57 6.31
CA SER A 243 -6.93 -26.32 6.54
C SER A 243 -7.21 -27.37 5.44
N GLN A 244 -6.41 -27.42 4.38
CA GLN A 244 -6.62 -28.21 3.15
C GLN A 244 -5.40 -29.00 2.62
N GLY A 245 -4.28 -29.16 3.34
CA GLY A 245 -3.15 -29.94 2.81
C GLY A 245 -1.96 -30.14 3.76
N GLU A 246 -1.46 -31.37 3.80
CA GLU A 246 -0.23 -31.91 4.40
C GLU A 246 0.25 -31.37 5.78
N PRO A 247 0.51 -32.27 6.77
CA PRO A 247 1.07 -31.87 8.06
C PRO A 247 2.37 -31.07 7.92
N GLY A 248 2.38 -29.82 8.42
CA GLY A 248 3.57 -28.97 8.44
C GLY A 248 3.62 -27.87 7.36
N GLU A 249 2.63 -27.79 6.48
CA GLU A 249 2.47 -26.65 5.57
C GLU A 249 1.69 -25.52 6.27
N VAL A 250 2.26 -24.32 6.23
CA VAL A 250 1.66 -23.11 6.78
C VAL A 250 1.38 -22.20 5.59
N VAL A 251 0.11 -21.97 5.30
CA VAL A 251 -0.26 -21.07 4.21
C VAL A 251 -0.38 -19.65 4.74
N PRO A 252 0.00 -18.62 3.96
CA PRO A 252 -0.53 -17.27 4.19
C PRO A 252 -2.04 -17.38 4.25
N PHE A 253 -2.65 -16.75 5.24
CA PHE A 253 -4.08 -16.84 5.53
C PHE A 253 -4.91 -16.71 4.23
N PRO A 254 -5.52 -17.80 3.72
CA PRO A 254 -6.02 -17.85 2.33
C PRO A 254 -7.21 -16.89 2.08
N ASP A 255 -7.80 -16.35 3.15
CA ASP A 255 -8.97 -15.47 3.10
C ASP A 255 -8.69 -14.00 3.46
N PHE A 256 -7.44 -13.63 3.75
CA PHE A 256 -7.09 -12.22 3.93
C PHE A 256 -6.68 -11.62 2.58
N PRO A 257 -7.48 -10.67 2.02
CA PRO A 257 -7.06 -9.99 0.81
C PRO A 257 -5.73 -9.26 1.07
N PRO A 258 -4.83 -9.18 0.06
CA PRO A 258 -3.53 -8.55 0.24
C PRO A 258 -3.63 -7.07 0.63
N PHE A 259 -4.80 -6.44 0.41
CA PHE A 259 -5.15 -5.14 0.96
C PHE A 259 -6.56 -5.17 1.56
N ALA A 260 -6.74 -4.50 2.68
CA ALA A 260 -8.02 -4.29 3.32
C ALA A 260 -8.63 -2.95 2.91
N ASP A 261 -9.96 -2.92 2.84
CA ASP A 261 -10.70 -1.68 2.93
C ASP A 261 -10.45 -1.07 4.31
N TRP A 262 -10.55 0.25 4.43
CA TRP A 262 -10.25 0.91 5.70
C TRP A 262 -11.02 2.21 5.87
N ILE A 263 -11.19 2.58 7.13
CA ILE A 263 -11.73 3.84 7.60
C ILE A 263 -10.65 4.50 8.46
N GLU A 264 -10.40 5.79 8.24
CA GLU A 264 -9.59 6.61 9.12
C GLU A 264 -10.45 7.55 9.96
N LEU A 265 -10.18 7.56 11.27
CA LEU A 265 -10.75 8.50 12.21
C LEU A 265 -9.70 9.54 12.59
N HIS A 266 -10.04 10.82 12.49
CA HIS A 266 -9.17 11.92 12.88
C HIS A 266 -9.75 12.63 14.11
N ASN A 267 -8.94 12.76 15.16
CA ASN A 267 -9.26 13.63 16.29
C ASN A 267 -8.79 15.06 15.99
N SER A 268 -9.67 15.89 15.45
CA SER A 268 -9.37 17.30 15.14
C SER A 268 -9.38 18.21 16.37
N GLY A 269 -9.63 17.65 17.56
CA GLY A 269 -9.63 18.39 18.82
C GLY A 269 -8.22 18.54 19.42
N ALA A 270 -8.09 19.45 20.39
CA ALA A 270 -6.83 19.71 21.09
C ALA A 270 -6.61 18.84 22.35
N SER A 271 -7.44 17.81 22.58
CA SER A 271 -7.28 16.85 23.67
C SER A 271 -7.47 15.41 23.16
N ALA A 272 -6.80 14.44 23.79
CA ALA A 272 -6.99 13.03 23.48
C ALA A 272 -8.45 12.59 23.71
N VAL A 273 -8.93 11.66 22.89
CA VAL A 273 -10.28 11.11 22.95
C VAL A 273 -10.22 9.61 23.19
N SER A 274 -10.81 9.15 24.29
CA SER A 274 -11.05 7.72 24.50
C SER A 274 -12.28 7.28 23.70
N LEU A 275 -12.14 6.19 22.96
CA LEU A 275 -13.21 5.54 22.22
C LEU A 275 -13.83 4.37 23.01
N ALA A 276 -13.55 4.27 24.32
CA ALA A 276 -14.16 3.26 25.17
C ALA A 276 -15.70 3.32 25.08
N GLY A 277 -16.32 2.22 24.67
CA GLY A 277 -17.78 2.12 24.50
C GLY A 277 -18.33 2.78 23.23
N TRP A 278 -17.50 3.40 22.38
CA TRP A 278 -17.92 3.91 21.08
C TRP A 278 -18.13 2.75 20.10
N THR A 279 -18.92 2.99 19.06
CA THR A 279 -19.24 2.01 18.03
C THR A 279 -19.14 2.58 16.62
N LEU A 280 -18.82 1.70 15.66
CA LEU A 280 -18.74 1.98 14.23
C LEU A 280 -19.66 1.01 13.47
N THR A 281 -20.31 1.49 12.42
CA THR A 281 -21.24 0.68 11.61
C THR A 281 -21.35 1.21 10.18
N ASP A 282 -21.59 0.31 9.23
CA ASP A 282 -22.00 0.57 7.84
C ASP A 282 -23.53 0.41 7.63
N ASP A 283 -24.27 0.12 8.71
CA ASP A 283 -25.70 -0.21 8.70
C ASP A 283 -26.41 0.54 9.83
N ILE A 284 -27.15 1.61 9.50
CA ILE A 284 -27.91 2.41 10.49
C ILE A 284 -28.89 1.58 11.33
N ALA A 285 -29.34 0.42 10.84
CA ALA A 285 -30.21 -0.48 11.61
C ALA A 285 -29.45 -1.23 12.71
N LYS A 286 -28.11 -1.19 12.71
CA LYS A 286 -27.20 -1.85 13.66
C LYS A 286 -26.19 -0.86 14.26
N PRO A 287 -26.64 0.15 15.03
CA PRO A 287 -25.77 1.20 15.57
C PRO A 287 -24.62 0.70 16.48
N ALA A 288 -24.70 -0.54 16.98
CA ALA A 288 -23.67 -1.19 17.78
C ALA A 288 -23.02 -2.40 17.09
N GLN A 289 -22.89 -2.37 15.76
CA GLN A 289 -22.35 -3.48 14.96
C GLN A 289 -20.89 -3.84 15.29
N TRP A 290 -20.05 -2.83 15.52
CA TRP A 290 -18.68 -3.03 15.98
C TRP A 290 -18.32 -2.03 17.06
N SER A 291 -17.75 -2.53 18.17
CA SER A 291 -17.33 -1.71 19.31
C SER A 291 -15.82 -1.58 19.34
N PHE A 292 -15.32 -0.37 19.61
CA PHE A 292 -13.89 -0.17 19.80
C PHE A 292 -13.40 -0.91 21.05
N PRO A 293 -12.18 -1.49 21.04
CA PRO A 293 -11.54 -1.98 22.25
C PRO A 293 -11.48 -0.89 23.32
N ALA A 294 -11.75 -1.25 24.58
CA ALA A 294 -11.93 -0.27 25.66
C ALA A 294 -10.71 0.63 25.94
N HIS A 295 -9.51 0.24 25.50
CA HIS A 295 -8.27 0.99 25.66
C HIS A 295 -7.93 1.87 24.44
N THR A 296 -8.82 1.96 23.44
CA THR A 296 -8.57 2.75 22.23
C THR A 296 -8.64 4.23 22.55
N VAL A 297 -7.55 4.95 22.27
CA VAL A 297 -7.44 6.40 22.47
C VAL A 297 -6.83 7.01 21.21
N ILE A 298 -7.43 8.09 20.70
CA ILE A 298 -6.84 8.92 19.65
C ILE A 298 -6.28 10.19 20.30
N PRO A 299 -4.95 10.42 20.33
CA PRO A 299 -4.39 11.68 20.85
C PRO A 299 -4.86 12.90 20.05
N ALA A 300 -4.62 14.11 20.57
CA ALA A 300 -5.01 15.35 19.91
C ALA A 300 -4.30 15.51 18.55
N GLY A 301 -5.05 15.76 17.47
CA GLY A 301 -4.51 15.90 16.11
C GLY A 301 -4.12 14.58 15.42
N GLU A 302 -4.20 13.46 16.14
CA GLU A 302 -3.80 12.14 15.63
C GLU A 302 -4.93 11.42 14.91
N ARG A 303 -4.54 10.35 14.19
CA ARG A 303 -5.43 9.51 13.38
C ARG A 303 -5.42 8.07 13.86
N LEU A 304 -6.53 7.39 13.63
CA LEU A 304 -6.69 5.96 13.87
C LEU A 304 -7.21 5.29 12.61
N LEU A 305 -6.45 4.33 12.12
CA LEU A 305 -6.84 3.49 11.00
C LEU A 305 -7.55 2.23 11.49
N VAL A 306 -8.71 1.94 10.90
CA VAL A 306 -9.51 0.73 11.17
C VAL A 306 -9.69 -0.01 9.85
N LEU A 307 -9.21 -1.25 9.78
CA LEU A 307 -9.40 -2.11 8.62
C LEU A 307 -10.82 -2.68 8.64
N CYS A 308 -11.49 -2.69 7.50
CA CYS A 308 -12.84 -3.17 7.31
C CYS A 308 -12.80 -4.43 6.46
N ASP A 309 -12.32 -5.52 7.03
CA ASP A 309 -12.12 -6.79 6.35
C ASP A 309 -13.11 -7.89 6.80
N GLY A 310 -14.08 -7.52 7.64
CA GLY A 310 -15.09 -8.45 8.15
C GLY A 310 -14.54 -9.48 9.14
N ASN A 311 -13.31 -9.30 9.66
CA ASN A 311 -12.64 -10.29 10.49
C ASN A 311 -12.35 -9.83 11.93
N HIS A 312 -12.15 -10.81 12.82
CA HIS A 312 -12.20 -10.66 14.27
C HIS A 312 -10.83 -10.36 14.91
N ALA A 313 -10.86 -9.65 16.04
CA ALA A 313 -9.72 -9.25 16.84
C ALA A 313 -8.77 -10.41 17.22
N LEU A 314 -7.70 -10.60 16.46
CA LEU A 314 -6.57 -11.42 16.88
C LEU A 314 -5.66 -10.60 17.81
N PRO A 315 -5.02 -11.22 18.82
CA PRO A 315 -4.05 -10.53 19.65
C PRO A 315 -2.79 -10.19 18.84
N GLY A 316 -2.21 -9.00 19.05
CA GLY A 316 -0.92 -8.60 18.49
C GLY A 316 -0.96 -7.97 17.10
N LEU A 317 -2.15 -7.76 16.52
CA LEU A 317 -2.30 -7.04 15.26
C LEU A 317 -1.89 -5.56 15.41
N LYS A 318 -1.39 -4.96 14.33
CA LYS A 318 -1.03 -3.54 14.28
C LYS A 318 -2.27 -2.66 14.22
N TYR A 319 -3.25 -3.04 13.39
CA TYR A 319 -4.46 -2.26 13.17
C TYR A 319 -5.66 -2.85 13.91
N LEU A 320 -6.69 -2.03 14.06
CA LEU A 320 -8.01 -2.52 14.47
C LEU A 320 -8.73 -3.10 13.24
N HIS A 321 -9.48 -4.18 13.45
CA HIS A 321 -10.26 -4.86 12.41
C HIS A 321 -11.75 -4.81 12.76
N ALA A 322 -12.53 -4.14 11.92
CA ALA A 322 -13.97 -4.04 12.01
C ALA A 322 -14.64 -5.34 11.54
N SER A 323 -15.77 -5.68 12.17
CA SER A 323 -16.55 -6.88 11.86
C SER A 323 -17.36 -6.80 10.55
N PHE A 324 -17.08 -5.80 9.71
CA PHE A 324 -17.76 -5.55 8.44
C PHE A 324 -16.78 -5.12 7.35
N LYS A 325 -17.25 -5.15 6.10
CA LYS A 325 -16.52 -4.75 4.89
C LYS A 325 -17.21 -3.56 4.26
N LEU A 326 -16.47 -2.78 3.46
CA LEU A 326 -17.04 -1.63 2.76
C LEU A 326 -17.56 -2.02 1.38
N GLY A 327 -18.80 -1.66 1.07
CA GLY A 327 -19.38 -1.85 -0.25
C GLY A 327 -18.88 -0.84 -1.27
N ARG A 328 -18.25 -1.33 -2.34
CA ARG A 328 -17.80 -0.49 -3.47
C ARG A 328 -18.92 0.37 -4.10
N GLY A 329 -20.18 -0.03 -3.99
CA GLY A 329 -21.33 0.71 -4.53
C GLY A 329 -21.61 2.06 -3.87
N GLY A 330 -21.04 2.31 -2.69
CA GLY A 330 -21.34 3.47 -1.86
C GLY A 330 -22.29 3.10 -0.72
N GLU A 331 -21.98 3.56 0.49
CA GLU A 331 -22.70 3.26 1.73
C GLU A 331 -22.63 4.45 2.70
N GLU A 332 -23.20 4.31 3.90
CA GLU A 332 -23.07 5.29 4.98
C GLU A 332 -22.34 4.66 6.17
N ILE A 333 -21.27 5.32 6.62
CA ILE A 333 -20.52 4.95 7.82
C ILE A 333 -20.93 5.87 8.96
N LEU A 334 -21.22 5.29 10.11
CA LEU A 334 -21.66 6.02 11.29
C LEU A 334 -20.80 5.70 12.51
N LEU A 335 -20.47 6.76 13.25
CA LEU A 335 -19.71 6.70 14.50
C LEU A 335 -20.60 7.16 15.65
N PHE A 336 -20.81 6.30 16.65
CA PHE A 336 -21.57 6.63 17.86
C PHE A 336 -20.65 6.62 19.09
N ASP A 337 -20.94 7.49 20.05
CA ASP A 337 -20.24 7.50 21.32
C ASP A 337 -20.80 6.47 22.33
N GLN A 338 -20.17 6.41 23.51
CA GLN A 338 -20.57 5.54 24.62
C GLN A 338 -22.02 5.72 25.12
N SER A 339 -22.66 6.85 24.81
CA SER A 339 -24.07 7.11 25.16
C SER A 339 -25.05 6.70 24.06
N GLY A 340 -24.54 6.24 22.92
CA GLY A 340 -25.32 5.97 21.71
C GLY A 340 -25.62 7.24 20.90
N ALA A 341 -24.99 8.37 21.20
CA ALA A 341 -25.18 9.59 20.42
C ALA A 341 -24.31 9.56 19.16
N LEU A 342 -24.91 9.90 18.02
CA LEU A 342 -24.19 10.01 16.75
C LEU A 342 -23.15 11.13 16.83
N ARG A 343 -21.89 10.81 16.53
CA ARG A 343 -20.75 11.74 16.53
C ARG A 343 -20.34 12.19 15.15
N ASP A 344 -20.29 11.27 14.20
CA ASP A 344 -20.06 11.60 12.80
C ASP A 344 -20.77 10.61 11.88
N ARG A 345 -21.00 11.05 10.64
CA ARG A 345 -21.45 10.21 9.54
C ARG A 345 -20.73 10.58 8.25
N LEU A 346 -20.44 9.57 7.45
CA LEU A 346 -19.88 9.73 6.12
C LEU A 346 -20.66 8.86 5.14
N SER A 347 -21.44 9.49 4.28
CA SER A 347 -22.02 8.84 3.11
C SER A 347 -21.02 8.94 1.95
N TYR A 348 -20.58 7.81 1.42
CA TYR A 348 -19.66 7.77 0.30
C TYR A 348 -20.35 7.26 -0.97
N PRO A 349 -20.09 7.87 -2.13
CA PRO A 349 -20.58 7.39 -3.43
C PRO A 349 -19.85 6.12 -3.87
N GLN A 350 -20.16 5.59 -5.05
CA GLN A 350 -19.43 4.47 -5.63
C GLN A 350 -17.90 4.72 -5.59
N GLN A 351 -17.17 3.76 -5.08
CA GLN A 351 -15.72 3.80 -4.97
C GLN A 351 -15.05 3.19 -6.20
N ASP A 352 -13.83 3.65 -6.45
CA ASP A 352 -13.01 3.18 -7.56
C ASP A 352 -11.62 2.84 -7.07
N ALA A 353 -10.99 1.90 -7.77
CA ALA A 353 -9.61 1.56 -7.51
C ALA A 353 -8.72 2.81 -7.54
N PHE A 354 -7.70 2.79 -6.68
CA PHE A 354 -6.65 3.81 -6.58
C PHE A 354 -7.08 5.16 -6.01
N HIS A 355 -8.33 5.30 -5.57
CA HIS A 355 -8.87 6.55 -5.05
C HIS A 355 -9.48 6.30 -3.68
N SER A 356 -9.34 7.29 -2.82
CA SER A 356 -10.02 7.34 -1.53
C SER A 356 -11.09 8.42 -1.56
N TYR A 357 -11.98 8.39 -0.58
CA TYR A 357 -13.00 9.40 -0.38
C TYR A 357 -12.89 9.96 1.03
N GLY A 358 -12.86 11.28 1.17
CA GLY A 358 -12.55 11.91 2.45
C GLY A 358 -12.95 13.38 2.50
N VAL A 359 -12.44 14.08 3.52
CA VAL A 359 -12.65 15.53 3.74
C VAL A 359 -11.47 16.31 3.17
N SER A 360 -11.74 17.33 2.35
CA SER A 360 -10.75 18.31 1.89
C SER A 360 -10.38 19.31 2.99
N ASP A 361 -9.35 20.12 2.75
CA ASP A 361 -8.99 21.25 3.64
C ASP A 361 -10.14 22.29 3.78
N SER A 362 -11.03 22.36 2.79
CA SER A 362 -12.24 23.20 2.82
C SER A 362 -13.41 22.58 3.59
N GLY A 363 -13.27 21.34 4.09
CA GLY A 363 -14.33 20.61 4.77
C GLY A 363 -15.32 19.90 3.84
N GLU A 364 -15.04 19.86 2.53
CA GLU A 364 -15.92 19.23 1.54
C GLU A 364 -15.61 17.74 1.40
N ARG A 365 -16.65 16.94 1.10
CA ARG A 365 -16.47 15.51 0.80
C ARG A 365 -16.07 15.35 -0.67
N VAL A 366 -14.90 14.77 -0.90
CA VAL A 366 -14.27 14.66 -2.22
C VAL A 366 -13.56 13.33 -2.38
N TYR A 367 -13.31 12.95 -3.62
CA TYR A 367 -12.34 11.90 -3.93
C TYR A 367 -10.92 12.48 -3.93
N PHE A 368 -9.95 11.67 -3.49
CA PHE A 368 -8.52 11.93 -3.64
C PHE A 368 -7.90 10.94 -4.61
N SER A 369 -6.99 11.42 -5.47
CA SER A 369 -6.23 10.56 -6.40
C SER A 369 -5.13 9.75 -5.72
N THR A 370 -4.88 9.98 -4.43
CA THR A 370 -3.83 9.30 -3.67
C THR A 370 -4.33 9.10 -2.25
N PRO A 371 -4.64 7.85 -1.86
CA PRO A 371 -4.99 7.52 -0.48
C PRO A 371 -3.84 7.84 0.48
N THR A 372 -4.16 8.39 1.65
CA THR A 372 -3.19 8.84 2.66
C THR A 372 -3.35 8.17 4.03
N PRO A 373 -3.36 6.82 4.12
CA PRO A 373 -3.63 6.13 5.38
C PRO A 373 -2.62 6.50 6.47
N GLY A 374 -3.12 6.98 7.60
CA GLY A 374 -2.33 7.41 8.76
C GLY A 374 -1.75 8.82 8.63
N ALA A 375 -2.05 9.55 7.55
CA ALA A 375 -1.56 10.90 7.28
C ALA A 375 -2.71 11.86 6.95
N ALA A 376 -2.40 13.16 6.85
CA ALA A 376 -3.40 14.12 6.40
C ALA A 376 -3.73 13.91 4.92
N ASN A 377 -5.02 13.96 4.59
CA ASN A 377 -5.53 13.97 3.23
C ASN A 377 -4.80 15.02 2.40
N ALA A 378 -4.23 14.60 1.27
CA ALA A 378 -3.39 15.45 0.45
C ALA A 378 -3.50 15.08 -1.04
N GLY A 379 -3.01 15.99 -1.89
CA GLY A 379 -2.92 15.78 -3.33
C GLY A 379 -4.19 16.20 -4.07
N PRO A 380 -4.25 15.90 -5.39
CA PRO A 380 -5.37 16.27 -6.23
C PRO A 380 -6.68 15.65 -5.73
N SER A 381 -7.72 16.50 -5.63
CA SER A 381 -9.06 16.08 -5.27
C SER A 381 -10.08 16.47 -6.32
N PHE A 382 -11.21 15.76 -6.33
CA PHE A 382 -12.30 16.01 -7.27
C PHE A 382 -13.65 15.65 -6.64
N SER A 383 -14.67 16.45 -6.96
CA SER A 383 -16.02 16.31 -6.38
C SER A 383 -16.81 15.14 -6.97
N LEU A 384 -16.47 14.73 -8.19
CA LEU A 384 -17.12 13.64 -8.88
C LEU A 384 -16.16 13.01 -9.89
N LYS A 385 -16.33 11.71 -10.11
CA LYS A 385 -15.74 11.04 -11.26
C LYS A 385 -16.74 11.01 -12.40
N VAL A 386 -16.33 11.47 -13.57
CA VAL A 386 -17.17 11.42 -14.77
C VAL A 386 -17.26 9.99 -15.30
N ALA A 387 -18.38 9.65 -15.92
CA ALA A 387 -18.55 8.39 -16.61
C ALA A 387 -17.52 8.26 -17.74
N ALA A 388 -16.95 7.07 -17.88
CA ALA A 388 -16.02 6.76 -18.95
C ALA A 388 -16.66 7.10 -20.32
N PRO A 389 -15.88 7.68 -21.26
CA PRO A 389 -16.38 7.93 -22.61
C PRO A 389 -16.90 6.65 -23.26
N ALA A 390 -18.11 6.71 -23.81
CA ALA A 390 -18.70 5.65 -24.60
C ALA A 390 -18.41 5.88 -26.09
N LEU A 391 -17.91 4.84 -26.75
CA LEU A 391 -17.67 4.79 -28.19
C LEU A 391 -18.93 4.28 -28.90
N SER A 392 -19.31 4.94 -29.99
CA SER A 392 -20.31 4.41 -30.92
C SER A 392 -19.83 4.60 -32.37
N PRO A 393 -19.77 3.53 -33.19
CA PRO A 393 -20.04 2.15 -32.81
C PRO A 393 -18.94 1.59 -31.87
N PRO A 394 -19.21 0.52 -31.10
CA PRO A 394 -18.21 -0.10 -30.22
C PRO A 394 -17.03 -0.67 -31.03
N GLY A 395 -15.93 -1.03 -30.35
CA GLY A 395 -14.80 -1.68 -31.02
C GLY A 395 -15.22 -2.98 -31.71
N GLY A 396 -14.75 -3.21 -32.95
CA GLY A 396 -15.12 -4.39 -33.73
C GLY A 396 -14.52 -4.40 -35.13
N PHE A 397 -14.81 -5.47 -35.89
CA PHE A 397 -14.42 -5.58 -37.30
C PHE A 397 -15.52 -5.03 -38.19
N TYR A 398 -15.15 -4.11 -39.08
CA TYR A 398 -16.07 -3.45 -40.00
C TYR A 398 -15.55 -3.62 -41.43
N THR A 399 -16.45 -3.87 -42.37
CA THR A 399 -16.12 -4.04 -43.80
C THR A 399 -15.93 -2.72 -44.53
N GLY A 400 -16.11 -1.59 -43.84
CA GLY A 400 -15.93 -0.24 -44.38
C GLY A 400 -15.64 0.78 -43.29
N ALA A 401 -15.32 2.01 -43.71
CA ALA A 401 -14.99 3.10 -42.79
C ALA A 401 -16.15 3.39 -41.83
N GLN A 402 -15.81 3.58 -40.55
CA GLN A 402 -16.77 3.95 -39.51
C GLN A 402 -16.54 5.41 -39.09
N THR A 403 -17.63 6.13 -38.87
CA THR A 403 -17.58 7.38 -38.11
C THR A 403 -17.78 7.02 -36.65
N VAL A 404 -16.80 7.34 -35.81
CA VAL A 404 -16.84 7.05 -34.37
C VAL A 404 -17.21 8.32 -33.63
N THR A 405 -18.25 8.25 -32.82
CA THR A 405 -18.64 9.31 -31.88
C THR A 405 -18.27 8.92 -30.47
N LEU A 406 -17.72 9.87 -29.73
CA LEU A 406 -17.46 9.78 -28.30
C LEU A 406 -18.55 10.55 -27.55
N SER A 407 -19.11 9.94 -26.51
CA SER A 407 -20.10 10.58 -25.63
C SER A 407 -19.78 10.26 -24.16
N SER A 408 -20.27 11.07 -23.23
CA SER A 408 -20.20 10.76 -21.80
C SER A 408 -21.61 10.83 -21.23
N ALA A 409 -21.95 9.89 -20.35
CA ALA A 409 -23.20 9.91 -19.61
C ALA A 409 -23.24 11.02 -18.54
N THR A 410 -22.10 11.65 -18.23
CA THR A 410 -22.03 12.75 -17.25
C THR A 410 -22.38 14.09 -17.92
N PRO A 411 -23.47 14.76 -17.50
CA PRO A 411 -23.86 16.06 -18.05
C PRO A 411 -22.74 17.10 -17.89
N GLY A 412 -22.43 17.82 -18.98
CA GLY A 412 -21.41 18.87 -18.98
C GLY A 412 -19.96 18.37 -19.06
N ALA A 413 -19.72 17.06 -19.10
CA ALA A 413 -18.38 16.52 -19.31
C ALA A 413 -17.84 16.88 -20.70
N LYS A 414 -16.55 17.24 -20.77
CA LYS A 414 -15.82 17.46 -22.02
C LYS A 414 -14.88 16.29 -22.24
N ILE A 415 -14.88 15.75 -23.45
CA ILE A 415 -13.95 14.73 -23.90
C ILE A 415 -12.85 15.48 -24.65
N LEU A 416 -11.63 15.45 -24.11
CA LEU A 416 -10.49 16.25 -24.59
C LEU A 416 -9.49 15.39 -25.38
#